data_AF-A0A3N4SUH6-F1
#
_entry.id   AF-A0A3N4SUH6-F1
#
_cell.length_a   1.000
_cell.length_b   1.000
_cell.length_c   1.000
_cell.angle_alpha   90.00
_cell.angle_beta   90.00
_cell.angle_gamma   90.00
#
_symmetry.space_group_name_H-M   'P 1'
#
loop_
_entity.id
_entity.type
_entity.pdbx_description
1 polymer ?
#
loop_
_entity_poly.entity_id
_entity_poly.type
_entity_poly.pdbx_seq_one_letter_code
_entity_poly.pdbx_strand_id
1 'polypeptide(L)'
;MSLPPPPPYPPSYGPGFPPPRPSAGAPLRVVFAVVTGLLLAAAVAVNGLLSFGMLFAGDSCGTSAGTARFCDGSGGWMLVAMFGPWVALAAAVVTVVLGAVLARRPWTALAVGVLVYATGPALALFTVFG
;
A
#
# COMPACT_ATOMS: atom_id res chain seq x y z
N MET A 1 54.71 -18.01 64.37
CA MET A 1 54.70 -17.17 63.16
C MET A 1 53.31 -17.28 62.54
N SER A 2 52.54 -16.20 62.54
CA SER A 2 51.15 -16.14 62.07
C SER A 2 51.11 -15.84 60.57
N LEU A 3 50.33 -16.61 59.81
CA LEU A 3 50.11 -16.39 58.38
C LEU A 3 49.23 -15.15 58.14
N PRO A 4 49.47 -14.38 57.06
CA PRO A 4 48.63 -13.23 56.72
C PRO A 4 47.23 -13.68 56.27
N PRO A 5 46.19 -12.86 56.49
CA PRO A 5 44.83 -13.19 56.08
C PRO A 5 44.70 -13.23 54.54
N PRO A 6 43.81 -14.09 54.00
CA PRO A 6 43.57 -14.14 52.57
C PRO A 6 42.96 -12.83 52.04
N PRO A 7 43.25 -12.46 50.77
CA PRO A 7 42.72 -11.23 50.18
C PRO A 7 41.20 -11.29 49.99
N PRO A 8 40.51 -10.12 50.00
CA PRO A 8 39.08 -10.03 49.78
C PRO A 8 38.71 -10.47 48.35
N TYR A 9 37.65 -11.27 48.25
CA TYR A 9 37.06 -11.72 46.97
C TYR A 9 36.73 -10.52 46.05
N PRO A 10 36.97 -10.60 44.74
CA PRO A 10 36.56 -9.57 43.80
C PRO A 10 35.03 -9.45 43.73
N PRO A 11 34.50 -8.24 43.41
CA PRO A 11 33.08 -7.98 43.43
C PRO A 11 32.33 -8.85 42.42
N SER A 12 31.20 -9.38 42.89
CA SER A 12 30.14 -10.03 42.10
C SER A 12 29.79 -9.18 40.87
N TYR A 13 30.03 -9.74 39.68
CA TYR A 13 29.47 -9.20 38.44
C TYR A 13 27.95 -9.23 38.56
N GLY A 14 27.32 -8.05 38.63
CA GLY A 14 25.87 -7.90 38.64
C GLY A 14 25.23 -8.60 37.43
N PRO A 15 23.93 -8.92 37.50
CA PRO A 15 23.24 -9.64 36.43
C PRO A 15 23.38 -8.85 35.13
N GLY A 16 24.15 -9.42 34.19
CA GLY A 16 24.32 -8.86 32.85
C GLY A 16 22.94 -8.60 32.26
N PHE A 17 22.73 -7.37 31.76
CA PHE A 17 21.54 -7.05 30.99
C PHE A 17 21.36 -8.14 29.93
N PRO A 18 20.20 -8.84 29.91
CA PRO A 18 19.96 -9.80 28.86
C PRO A 18 20.06 -9.07 27.51
N PRO A 19 20.72 -9.66 26.49
CA PRO A 19 20.78 -9.04 25.18
C PRO A 19 19.35 -8.73 24.71
N PRO A 20 19.12 -7.58 24.03
CA PRO A 20 17.80 -7.25 23.53
C PRO A 20 17.32 -8.41 22.65
N ARG A 21 16.29 -9.12 23.12
CA ARG A 21 15.74 -10.24 22.36
C ARG A 21 15.28 -9.69 21.00
N PRO A 22 15.68 -10.32 19.87
CA PRO A 22 15.11 -9.99 18.58
C PRO A 22 13.59 -10.03 18.71
N SER A 23 12.94 -8.89 18.47
CA SER A 23 11.50 -8.80 18.56
C SER A 23 10.93 -9.73 17.47
N ALA A 24 10.29 -10.82 17.87
CA ALA A 24 9.84 -11.88 16.96
C ALA A 24 8.89 -11.40 15.84
N GLY A 25 8.39 -10.16 15.93
CA GLY A 25 7.56 -9.52 14.90
C GLY A 25 8.29 -8.64 13.88
N ALA A 26 9.61 -8.39 14.03
CA ALA A 26 10.36 -7.51 13.13
C ALA A 26 10.37 -7.98 11.65
N PRO A 27 10.64 -9.25 11.31
CA PRO A 27 10.71 -9.67 9.90
C PRO A 27 9.35 -9.58 9.21
N LEU A 28 8.26 -9.92 9.90
CA LEU A 28 6.90 -9.86 9.38
C LEU A 28 6.44 -8.43 9.05
N ARG A 29 6.88 -7.43 9.84
CA ARG A 29 6.61 -6.01 9.57
C ARG A 29 7.37 -5.50 8.35
N VAL A 30 8.63 -5.92 8.18
CA VAL A 30 9.44 -5.57 7.01
C VAL A 30 8.83 -6.16 5.74
N VAL A 31 8.46 -7.44 5.75
CA VAL A 31 7.80 -8.09 4.61
C VAL A 31 6.50 -7.39 4.25
N PHE A 32 5.67 -7.06 5.24
CA PHE A 32 4.43 -6.31 5.00
C PHE A 32 4.71 -4.94 4.37
N ALA A 33 5.69 -4.19 4.87
CA ALA A 33 6.04 -2.88 4.34
C ALA A 33 6.56 -2.97 2.89
N VAL A 34 7.39 -3.97 2.58
CA VAL A 34 7.89 -4.22 1.22
C VAL A 34 6.75 -4.56 0.27
N VAL A 35 5.87 -5.50 0.65
CA VAL A 35 4.72 -5.90 -0.18
C VAL A 35 3.77 -4.72 -0.41
N THR A 36 3.43 -3.98 0.65
CA THR A 36 2.55 -2.81 0.55
C THR A 36 3.17 -1.72 -0.32
N GLY A 37 4.48 -1.46 -0.16
CA GLY A 37 5.22 -0.49 -0.96
C GLY A 37 5.27 -0.85 -2.45
N LEU A 38 5.52 -2.13 -2.76
CA LEU A 38 5.50 -2.63 -4.14
C LEU A 38 4.11 -2.51 -4.78
N LEU A 39 3.06 -2.87 -4.03
CA LEU A 39 1.68 -2.74 -4.50
C LEU A 39 1.29 -1.28 -4.73
N LEU A 40 1.70 -0.37 -3.84
CA LEU A 40 1.47 1.05 -4.01
C LEU A 40 2.19 1.60 -5.24
N ALA A 41 3.46 1.23 -5.44
CA ALA A 41 4.22 1.64 -6.62
C ALA A 41 3.57 1.13 -7.91
N ALA A 42 3.11 -0.13 -7.94
CA ALA A 42 2.39 -0.70 -9.07
C ALA A 42 1.06 0.05 -9.33
N ALA A 43 0.30 0.36 -8.27
CA ALA A 43 -0.97 1.07 -8.39
C ALA A 43 -0.78 2.51 -8.93
N VAL A 44 0.27 3.21 -8.48
CA VAL A 44 0.63 4.52 -9.01
C VAL A 44 1.05 4.43 -10.48
N ALA A 45 1.83 3.41 -10.86
CA ALA A 45 2.23 3.18 -12.25
C ALA A 45 1.01 2.90 -13.16
N VAL A 46 0.07 2.06 -12.71
CA VAL A 46 -1.18 1.78 -13.43
C VAL A 46 -2.02 3.05 -13.60
N ASN A 47 -2.19 3.84 -12.53
CA ASN A 47 -2.90 5.12 -12.62
C ASN A 47 -2.21 6.11 -13.56
N GLY A 48 -0.88 6.15 -13.56
CA GLY A 48 -0.09 6.96 -14.49
C GLY A 48 -0.30 6.52 -15.94
N LEU A 49 -0.29 5.22 -16.21
CA LEU A 49 -0.52 4.66 -17.54
C LEU A 49 -1.95 4.93 -18.04
N LEU A 50 -2.95 4.79 -17.16
CA LEU A 50 -4.34 5.14 -17.47
C LEU A 50 -4.51 6.63 -17.77
N SER A 51 -3.91 7.49 -16.94
CA SER A 51 -3.94 8.95 -17.13
C SER A 51 -3.25 9.34 -18.45
N PHE A 52 -2.12 8.72 -18.75
CA PHE A 52 -1.40 8.92 -20.02
C PHE A 52 -2.26 8.49 -21.21
N GLY A 53 -2.90 7.31 -21.15
CA GLY A 53 -3.82 6.85 -22.20
C GLY A 53 -5.01 7.79 -22.41
N MET A 54 -5.57 8.33 -21.32
CA MET A 54 -6.69 9.29 -21.38
C MET A 54 -6.34 10.58 -22.12
N LEU A 55 -5.09 11.06 -22.02
CA LEU A 55 -4.64 12.26 -22.72
C LEU A 55 -4.74 12.13 -24.25
N PHE A 56 -4.55 10.92 -24.78
CA PHE A 56 -4.67 10.65 -26.22
C PHE A 56 -6.08 10.18 -26.63
N ALA A 57 -6.86 9.64 -25.69
CA ALA A 57 -8.21 9.15 -25.98
C ALA A 57 -9.18 10.30 -26.32
N GLY A 58 -8.98 11.49 -25.76
CA GLY A 58 -9.83 12.67 -26.01
C GLY A 58 -9.84 13.13 -27.47
N ASP A 59 -8.70 13.00 -28.17
CA ASP A 59 -8.58 13.40 -29.58
C ASP A 59 -9.34 12.47 -30.54
N SER A 60 -9.80 11.32 -30.06
CA SER A 60 -10.55 10.34 -30.87
C SER A 60 -12.07 10.52 -30.81
N CYS A 61 -12.60 11.36 -29.91
CA CYS A 61 -14.02 11.69 -29.84
C CYS A 61 -14.43 12.52 -31.07
N GLY A 62 -14.86 11.85 -32.14
CA GLY A 62 -15.16 12.43 -33.45
C GLY A 62 -14.81 11.52 -34.64
N THR A 63 -14.07 10.44 -34.39
CA THR A 63 -13.77 9.37 -35.37
C THR A 63 -14.62 8.13 -35.09
N SER A 64 -14.54 7.07 -35.91
CA SER A 64 -15.33 5.82 -35.80
C SER A 64 -15.20 5.07 -34.45
N ALA A 65 -14.38 5.55 -33.51
CA ALA A 65 -14.29 5.12 -32.12
C ALA A 65 -15.31 5.82 -31.17
N GLY A 66 -16.19 6.68 -31.70
CA GLY A 66 -17.16 7.50 -30.94
C GLY A 66 -18.27 6.76 -30.17
N THR A 67 -18.11 5.47 -29.90
CA THR A 67 -19.04 4.67 -29.07
C THR A 67 -18.60 4.56 -27.61
N ALA A 68 -17.43 5.07 -27.24
CA ALA A 68 -16.95 5.00 -25.86
C ALA A 68 -17.70 6.00 -24.96
N ARG A 69 -18.10 5.56 -23.75
CA ARG A 69 -18.97 6.35 -22.84
C ARG A 69 -18.35 7.67 -22.39
N PHE A 70 -17.03 7.80 -22.44
CA PHE A 70 -16.36 9.06 -22.12
C PHE A 70 -16.59 10.17 -23.18
N CYS A 71 -17.04 9.82 -24.39
CA CYS A 71 -17.45 10.79 -25.41
C CYS A 71 -18.94 11.20 -25.28
N ASP A 72 -19.69 10.62 -24.33
CA ASP A 72 -21.06 11.00 -24.07
C ASP A 72 -21.05 12.43 -23.50
N GLY A 73 -21.60 13.40 -24.23
CA GLY A 73 -21.35 14.86 -24.12
C GLY A 73 -21.62 15.53 -22.76
N SER A 74 -21.94 14.76 -21.73
CA SER A 74 -22.07 15.14 -20.32
C SER A 74 -20.75 15.39 -19.59
N GLY A 75 -19.61 14.86 -20.08
CA GLY A 75 -18.29 14.99 -19.43
C GLY A 75 -18.13 14.25 -18.08
N GLY A 76 -19.21 13.74 -17.50
CA GLY A 76 -19.20 13.03 -16.21
C GLY A 76 -18.41 11.73 -16.26
N TRP A 77 -18.53 10.96 -17.35
CA TRP A 77 -17.78 9.71 -17.53
C TRP A 77 -16.29 9.93 -17.70
N MET A 78 -15.88 11.08 -18.25
CA MET A 78 -14.48 11.46 -18.35
C MET A 78 -13.89 11.79 -16.97
N LEU A 79 -14.64 12.50 -16.12
CA LEU A 79 -14.25 12.73 -14.72
C LEU A 79 -14.16 11.42 -13.94
N VAL A 80 -15.12 10.52 -14.12
CA VAL A 80 -15.13 9.20 -13.46
C VAL A 80 -13.94 8.35 -13.90
N ALA A 81 -13.60 8.34 -15.19
CA ALA A 81 -12.48 7.56 -15.69
C ALA A 81 -11.12 8.14 -15.27
N MET A 82 -11.02 9.47 -15.19
CA MET A 82 -9.79 10.17 -14.82
C MET A 82 -9.55 10.17 -13.30
N PHE A 83 -10.58 10.41 -12.48
CA PHE A 83 -10.45 10.52 -11.01
C PHE A 83 -10.80 9.21 -10.28
N GLY A 84 -11.63 8.34 -10.85
CA GLY A 84 -12.06 7.09 -10.22
C GLY A 84 -10.90 6.20 -9.75
N PRO A 85 -9.86 5.95 -10.57
CA PRO A 85 -8.69 5.18 -10.16
C PRO A 85 -7.91 5.79 -8.98
N TRP A 86 -7.88 7.13 -8.88
CA TRP A 86 -7.24 7.84 -7.77
C TRP A 86 -8.07 7.81 -6.49
N VAL A 87 -9.39 7.95 -6.62
CA VAL A 87 -10.32 7.82 -5.48
C VAL A 87 -10.29 6.39 -4.92
N ALA A 88 -10.28 5.38 -5.79
CA ALA A 88 -10.15 3.98 -5.39
C ALA A 88 -8.80 3.71 -4.69
N LEU A 89 -7.71 4.33 -5.17
CA LEU A 89 -6.40 4.27 -4.52
C LEU A 89 -6.44 4.88 -3.12
N ALA A 90 -7.02 6.07 -2.97
CA ALA A 90 -7.14 6.73 -1.67
C ALA A 90 -7.97 5.87 -0.69
N ALA A 91 -9.10 5.32 -1.15
CA ALA A 91 -9.93 4.42 -0.36
C ALA A 91 -9.18 3.13 0.05
N ALA A 92 -8.38 2.57 -0.85
CA ALA A 92 -7.51 1.43 -0.59
C ALA A 92 -6.46 1.73 0.48
N VAL A 93 -5.78 2.89 0.40
CA VAL A 93 -4.81 3.31 1.41
C VAL A 93 -5.48 3.45 2.78
N VAL A 94 -6.65 4.11 2.83
CA VAL A 94 -7.40 4.29 4.08
C VAL A 94 -7.82 2.94 4.68
N THR A 95 -8.34 2.02 3.86
CA THR A 95 -8.73 0.67 4.34
C THR A 95 -7.55 -0.13 4.87
N VAL A 96 -6.40 -0.07 4.20
CA VAL A 96 -5.17 -0.74 4.66
C VAL A 96 -4.67 -0.14 5.98
N VAL A 97 -4.62 1.19 6.08
CA VAL A 97 -4.17 1.89 7.31
C VAL A 97 -5.10 1.58 8.48
N LEU A 98 -6.41 1.71 8.30
CA LEU A 98 -7.39 1.41 9.34
C LEU A 98 -7.32 -0.06 9.76
N GLY A 99 -7.23 -1.00 8.82
CA GLY A 99 -7.18 -2.42 9.14
C GLY A 99 -5.85 -2.88 9.75
N ALA A 100 -4.73 -2.26 9.36
CA ALA A 100 -3.42 -2.54 9.94
C ALA A 100 -3.26 -1.93 11.34
N VAL A 101 -3.72 -0.70 11.56
CA VAL A 101 -3.53 0.05 12.80
C VAL A 101 -4.62 -0.26 13.83
N LEU A 102 -5.90 -0.19 13.44
CA LEU A 102 -7.02 -0.35 14.37
C LEU A 102 -7.40 -1.82 14.56
N ALA A 103 -7.54 -2.57 13.47
CA ALA A 103 -7.97 -3.98 13.55
C ALA A 103 -6.82 -4.96 13.81
N ARG A 104 -5.56 -4.50 13.72
CA ARG A 104 -4.34 -5.33 13.83
C ARG A 104 -4.35 -6.56 12.93
N ARG A 105 -5.05 -6.50 11.79
CA ARG A 105 -5.12 -7.56 10.78
C ARG A 105 -4.54 -7.06 9.45
N PRO A 106 -3.20 -6.88 9.38
CA PRO A 106 -2.56 -6.21 8.25
C PRO A 106 -2.79 -6.94 6.92
N TRP A 107 -2.74 -8.27 6.92
CA TRP A 107 -2.87 -9.07 5.70
C TRP A 107 -4.28 -9.10 5.12
N THR A 108 -5.31 -9.20 5.97
CA THR A 108 -6.70 -9.12 5.50
C THR A 108 -7.04 -7.71 5.04
N ALA A 109 -6.52 -6.68 5.73
CA ALA A 109 -6.69 -5.30 5.32
C ALA A 109 -6.06 -5.02 3.96
N LEU A 110 -4.88 -5.60 3.71
CA LEU A 110 -4.19 -5.52 2.42
C LEU A 110 -4.97 -6.20 1.30
N ALA A 111 -5.51 -7.40 1.53
CA ALA A 111 -6.37 -8.07 0.55
C ALA A 111 -7.61 -7.24 0.21
N VAL A 112 -8.28 -6.67 1.22
CA VAL A 112 -9.44 -5.78 1.02
C VAL A 112 -9.03 -4.51 0.28
N GLY A 113 -7.91 -3.88 0.65
CA GLY A 113 -7.39 -2.69 -0.03
C GLY A 113 -7.11 -2.94 -1.51
N VAL A 114 -6.55 -4.11 -1.87
CA VAL A 114 -6.34 -4.49 -3.27
C VAL A 114 -7.66 -4.64 -4.02
N LEU A 115 -8.66 -5.28 -3.41
CA LEU A 115 -10.00 -5.41 -3.99
C LEU A 115 -10.66 -4.05 -4.20
N VAL A 116 -10.56 -3.15 -3.21
CA VAL A 116 -11.06 -1.78 -3.30
C VAL A 116 -10.36 -1.02 -4.42
N TYR A 117 -9.03 -1.09 -4.50
CA TYR A 117 -8.28 -0.44 -5.56
C TYR A 117 -8.71 -0.93 -6.95
N ALA A 118 -8.86 -2.25 -7.14
CA ALA A 118 -9.20 -2.86 -8.42
C ALA A 118 -10.54 -2.35 -9.01
N THR A 119 -11.46 -1.87 -8.17
CA THR A 119 -12.72 -1.29 -8.65
C THR A 119 -12.50 -0.04 -9.51
N GLY A 120 -11.49 0.79 -9.21
CA GLY A 120 -11.21 2.02 -9.97
C GLY A 120 -10.75 1.75 -11.40
N PRO A 121 -9.66 0.99 -11.63
CA PRO A 121 -9.22 0.57 -12.96
C PRO A 121 -10.28 -0.21 -13.72
N ALA A 122 -11.05 -1.09 -13.05
CA ALA A 122 -12.14 -1.82 -13.70
C ALA A 122 -13.22 -0.88 -14.23
N LEU A 123 -13.60 0.14 -13.43
CA LEU A 123 -14.55 1.15 -13.85
C LEU A 123 -14.01 2.00 -15.01
N ALA A 124 -12.74 2.40 -14.96
CA ALA A 124 -12.09 3.17 -16.03
C ALA A 124 -11.93 2.38 -17.34
N LEU A 125 -11.69 1.07 -17.27
CA LEU A 125 -11.69 0.21 -18.45
C LEU A 125 -13.12 0.03 -18.99
N PHE A 126 -14.10 -0.10 -18.12
CA PHE A 126 -15.50 -0.20 -18.51
C PHE A 126 -16.00 1.06 -19.24
N THR A 127 -15.58 2.26 -18.82
CA THR A 127 -15.96 3.49 -19.52
C THR A 127 -15.31 3.63 -20.89
N VAL A 128 -14.19 2.95 -21.14
CA VAL A 128 -13.46 2.98 -22.41
C VAL A 128 -13.92 1.89 -23.38
N PHE A 129 -14.21 0.68 -22.89
CA PHE A 129 -14.48 -0.50 -23.72
C PHE A 129 -15.94 -1.01 -23.69
N GLY A 130 -16.83 -0.42 -22.88
CA GLY A 130 -18.20 -0.93 -22.64
C GLY A 130 -19.32 0.07 -22.83
#